data_AF-A0A357CZ85-F1
#
_entry.id   AF-A0A357CZ85-F1
#
_cell.length_a   1.000
_cell.length_b   1.000
_cell.length_c   1.000
_cell.angle_alpha   90.00
_cell.angle_beta   90.00
_cell.angle_gamma   90.00
#
_symmetry.space_group_name_H-M   'P 1'
#
loop_
_entity.id
_entity.type
_entity.pdbx_description
1 polymer ?
#
loop_
_entity_poly.entity_id
_entity_poly.type
_entity_poly.pdbx_seq_one_letter_code
_entity_poly.pdbx_strand_id
1 'polypeptide(L)'
;KGIYQAVKTSNSDARYGIAPAGNLYSLREGYYADVNLWCSQKGYIDYIMPQLYFGFLNKSCPFDIILSDWVDAVTEPEVRLVIGLTAAKAVMAVSGEIDVYAGTEEGKNEWINNKDILRRSLIAIYEEKKASGYCIFCYHYLFDVLTGEVNPDFAQERKNIGKLFVNNN
;
A
#
# COMPACT_ATOMS: atom_id res chain seq x y z
N LYS A 1 -8.52 20.84 -5.27
CA LYS A 1 -8.06 21.85 -4.29
C LYS A 1 -9.08 22.18 -3.20
N GLY A 2 -10.39 22.33 -3.50
CA GLY A 2 -11.37 22.80 -2.52
C GLY A 2 -11.40 22.06 -1.18
N ILE A 3 -11.31 20.72 -1.18
CA ILE A 3 -11.30 19.93 0.07
C ILE A 3 -10.07 20.24 0.93
N TYR A 4 -8.87 20.30 0.34
CA TYR A 4 -7.65 20.68 1.06
C TYR A 4 -7.82 22.05 1.71
N GLN A 5 -8.33 23.04 0.96
CA GLN A 5 -8.56 24.39 1.48
C GLN A 5 -9.59 24.40 2.63
N ALA A 6 -10.68 23.64 2.50
CA ALA A 6 -11.68 23.51 3.55
C ALA A 6 -11.08 22.90 4.83
N VAL A 7 -10.27 21.85 4.71
CA VAL A 7 -9.55 21.24 5.84
C VAL A 7 -8.63 22.27 6.49
N LYS A 8 -7.74 22.92 5.71
CA LYS A 8 -6.76 23.88 6.24
C LYS A 8 -7.37 25.14 6.83
N THR A 9 -8.52 25.58 6.30
CA THR A 9 -9.26 26.73 6.84
C THR A 9 -9.92 26.37 8.17
N SER A 10 -10.42 25.14 8.31
CA SER A 10 -11.07 24.67 9.54
C SER A 10 -10.06 24.32 10.64
N ASN A 11 -8.94 23.72 10.26
CA ASN A 11 -7.84 23.37 11.15
C ASN A 11 -6.53 23.29 10.35
N SER A 12 -5.62 24.24 10.55
CA SER A 12 -4.33 24.30 9.84
C SER A 12 -3.42 23.11 10.13
N ASP A 13 -3.56 22.49 11.30
CA ASP A 13 -2.74 21.36 11.75
C ASP A 13 -3.25 20.01 11.23
N ALA A 14 -4.52 19.94 10.82
CA ALA A 14 -5.10 18.73 10.24
C ALA A 14 -4.42 18.37 8.92
N ARG A 15 -4.16 17.07 8.73
CA ARG A 15 -3.60 16.54 7.48
C ARG A 15 -4.70 16.08 6.55
N TYR A 16 -4.59 16.42 5.28
CA TYR A 16 -5.45 15.93 4.22
C TYR A 16 -4.66 15.06 3.26
N GLY A 17 -5.14 13.85 2.98
CA GLY A 17 -4.51 12.98 2.00
C GLY A 17 -5.53 12.11 1.29
N ILE A 18 -5.07 11.46 0.23
CA ILE A 18 -5.89 10.66 -0.66
C ILE A 18 -5.24 9.28 -0.79
N ALA A 19 -6.07 8.23 -0.81
CA ALA A 19 -5.61 6.84 -0.93
C ALA A 19 -6.04 6.23 -2.27
N PRO A 20 -5.37 6.54 -3.40
CA PRO A 20 -5.78 6.10 -4.72
C PRO A 20 -5.41 4.63 -5.01
N ALA A 21 -5.94 4.07 -6.09
CA ALA A 21 -5.46 2.80 -6.63
C ALA A 21 -3.97 2.88 -6.99
N GLY A 22 -3.23 1.78 -6.86
CA GLY A 22 -1.77 1.79 -7.05
C GLY A 22 -1.30 1.98 -8.49
N ASN A 23 -2.09 1.65 -9.51
CA ASN A 23 -1.65 1.76 -10.90
C ASN A 23 -1.87 3.19 -11.46
N LEU A 24 -0.77 3.92 -11.73
CA LEU A 24 -0.80 5.29 -12.25
C LEU A 24 -1.52 5.41 -13.60
N TYR A 25 -1.41 4.40 -14.47
CA TYR A 25 -2.10 4.38 -15.76
C TYR A 25 -3.63 4.30 -15.56
N SER A 26 -4.11 3.39 -14.73
CA SER A 26 -5.54 3.26 -14.41
C SER A 26 -6.09 4.53 -13.73
N LEU A 27 -5.29 5.19 -12.89
CA LEU A 27 -5.67 6.46 -12.29
C LEU A 27 -5.91 7.55 -13.33
N ARG A 28 -4.98 7.68 -14.29
CA ARG A 28 -5.08 8.70 -15.34
C ARG A 28 -6.21 8.39 -16.31
N GLU A 29 -6.24 7.17 -16.85
CA GLU A 29 -7.13 6.82 -17.98
C GLU A 29 -8.52 6.36 -17.52
N GLY A 30 -8.60 5.67 -16.39
CA GLY A 30 -9.86 5.08 -15.90
C GLY A 30 -10.56 5.92 -14.85
N TYR A 31 -9.80 6.56 -13.95
CA TYR A 31 -10.36 7.33 -12.83
C TYR A 31 -10.26 8.85 -13.00
N TYR A 32 -9.61 9.33 -14.05
CA TYR A 32 -9.38 10.75 -14.30
C TYR A 32 -8.77 11.47 -13.09
N ALA A 33 -7.93 10.75 -12.33
CA ALA A 33 -7.27 11.22 -11.13
C ALA A 33 -5.87 11.74 -11.49
N ASP A 34 -5.72 13.06 -11.52
CA ASP A 34 -4.44 13.72 -11.81
C ASP A 34 -3.51 13.73 -10.58
N VAL A 35 -3.02 12.55 -10.23
CA VAL A 35 -2.13 12.37 -9.08
C VAL A 35 -0.78 13.04 -9.28
N ASN A 36 -0.32 13.19 -10.53
CA ASN A 36 0.91 13.93 -10.84
C ASN A 36 0.76 15.41 -10.45
N LEU A 37 -0.38 16.04 -10.74
CA LEU A 37 -0.67 17.39 -10.28
C LEU A 37 -0.73 17.49 -8.76
N TRP A 38 -1.38 16.53 -8.09
CA TRP A 38 -1.52 16.55 -6.63
C TRP A 38 -0.18 16.35 -5.91
N CYS A 39 0.69 15.51 -6.47
CA CYS A 39 1.99 15.13 -5.90
C CYS A 39 3.15 16.06 -6.29
N SER A 40 2.93 17.01 -7.21
CA SER A 40 3.96 17.97 -7.67
C SER A 40 3.72 19.41 -7.23
N GLN A 41 2.60 19.70 -6.57
CA GLN A 41 2.24 21.06 -6.17
C GLN A 41 1.69 21.11 -4.74
N LYS A 42 2.20 22.07 -3.97
CA LYS A 42 1.61 22.42 -2.68
C LYS A 42 0.14 22.80 -2.81
N GLY A 43 -0.63 22.51 -1.76
CA GLY A 43 -2.03 22.92 -1.65
C GLY A 43 -3.05 21.96 -2.25
N TYR A 44 -2.64 20.76 -2.68
CA TYR A 44 -3.56 19.68 -3.05
C TYR A 44 -3.73 18.64 -1.95
N ILE A 45 -2.64 18.19 -1.35
CA ILE A 45 -2.58 17.13 -0.33
C ILE A 45 -1.37 17.36 0.58
N ASP A 46 -1.43 16.87 1.81
CA ASP A 46 -0.28 16.70 2.71
C ASP A 46 0.41 15.34 2.53
N TYR A 47 -0.36 14.33 2.09
CA TYR A 47 0.17 13.00 1.84
C TYR A 47 -0.64 12.28 0.76
N ILE A 48 0.00 11.35 0.09
CA ILE A 48 -0.63 10.39 -0.83
C ILE A 48 -0.42 8.97 -0.29
N MET A 49 -1.45 8.13 -0.38
CA MET A 49 -1.39 6.74 0.07
C MET A 49 -1.83 5.74 -1.00
N PRO A 50 -1.00 5.47 -2.02
CA PRO A 50 -1.37 4.52 -3.06
C PRO A 50 -1.55 3.10 -2.53
N GLN A 51 -2.56 2.41 -3.05
CA GLN A 51 -2.92 1.04 -2.68
C GLN A 51 -2.10 0.03 -3.51
N LEU A 52 -0.93 -0.36 -3.02
CA LEU A 52 -0.04 -1.35 -3.62
C LEU A 52 -0.45 -2.76 -3.18
N TYR A 53 -1.63 -3.20 -3.64
CA TYR A 53 -2.22 -4.50 -3.28
C TYR A 53 -1.78 -5.61 -4.23
N PHE A 54 -0.50 -5.64 -4.55
CA PHE A 54 0.08 -6.53 -5.56
C PHE A 54 1.19 -7.39 -4.96
N GLY A 55 1.36 -8.59 -5.52
CA GLY A 55 2.57 -9.37 -5.31
C GLY A 55 3.71 -8.91 -6.22
N PHE A 56 4.90 -9.47 -6.05
CA PHE A 56 6.08 -9.14 -6.85
C PHE A 56 6.05 -9.80 -8.24
N LEU A 57 5.25 -10.84 -8.41
CA LEU A 57 5.11 -11.58 -9.67
C LEU A 57 3.88 -11.17 -10.47
N ASN A 58 3.20 -10.07 -10.07
CA ASN A 58 2.11 -9.50 -10.85
C ASN A 58 2.65 -8.99 -12.20
N LYS A 59 2.06 -9.42 -13.30
CA LYS A 59 2.52 -9.13 -14.67
C LYS A 59 2.59 -7.64 -15.00
N SER A 60 1.62 -6.86 -14.53
CA SER A 60 1.45 -5.46 -14.93
C SER A 60 1.69 -4.47 -13.79
N CYS A 61 1.56 -4.94 -12.55
CA CYS A 61 1.76 -4.15 -11.34
C CYS A 61 2.68 -4.88 -10.34
N PRO A 62 3.91 -5.31 -10.70
CA PRO A 62 4.84 -5.84 -9.71
C PRO A 62 5.02 -4.83 -8.56
N PHE A 63 5.00 -5.30 -7.32
CA PHE A 63 5.04 -4.43 -6.14
C PHE A 63 6.20 -3.41 -6.17
N ASP A 64 7.41 -3.87 -6.46
CA ASP A 64 8.63 -3.08 -6.53
C ASP A 64 8.62 -2.03 -7.64
N ILE A 65 8.09 -2.39 -8.81
CA ILE A 65 7.93 -1.46 -9.94
C ILE A 65 6.91 -0.37 -9.59
N ILE A 66 5.75 -0.75 -9.05
CA ILE A 66 4.73 0.25 -8.65
C ILE A 66 5.25 1.13 -7.52
N LEU A 67 6.04 0.61 -6.58
CA LEU A 67 6.69 1.41 -5.56
C LEU A 67 7.59 2.47 -6.19
N SER A 68 8.46 2.08 -7.14
CA SER A 68 9.33 3.01 -7.87
C SER A 68 8.53 4.08 -8.63
N ASP A 69 7.46 3.69 -9.31
CA ASP A 69 6.58 4.62 -10.04
C ASP A 69 6.04 5.73 -9.11
N TRP A 70 5.62 5.37 -7.89
CA TRP A 70 5.11 6.34 -6.91
C TRP A 70 6.20 7.21 -6.29
N VAL A 71 7.40 6.67 -6.09
CA VAL A 71 8.58 7.41 -5.63
C VAL A 71 8.95 8.52 -6.64
N ASP A 72 8.79 8.23 -7.93
CA ASP A 72 9.05 9.19 -9.01
C ASP A 72 7.90 10.19 -9.19
N ALA A 73 6.65 9.77 -9.00
CA ALA A 73 5.48 10.64 -9.11
C ALA A 73 5.41 11.71 -7.99
N VAL A 74 5.97 11.43 -6.81
CA VAL A 74 6.03 12.38 -5.69
C VAL A 74 7.25 13.27 -5.80
N THR A 75 7.03 14.49 -6.31
CA THR A 75 8.09 15.48 -6.58
C THR A 75 8.02 16.70 -5.68
N GLU A 76 6.87 17.01 -5.06
CA GLU A 76 6.74 18.05 -4.04
C GLU A 76 7.30 17.55 -2.69
N PRO A 77 8.38 18.16 -2.15
CA PRO A 77 9.06 17.64 -0.96
C PRO A 77 8.19 17.58 0.32
N GLU A 78 7.14 18.39 0.41
CA GLU A 78 6.24 18.38 1.57
C GLU A 78 5.14 17.33 1.51
N VAL A 79 4.92 16.69 0.34
CA VAL A 79 3.93 15.61 0.19
C VAL A 79 4.55 14.30 0.67
N ARG A 80 3.98 13.72 1.72
CA ARG A 80 4.43 12.42 2.25
C ARG A 80 3.89 11.27 1.40
N LEU A 81 4.75 10.31 1.06
CA LEU A 81 4.36 9.07 0.40
C LEU A 81 4.16 7.97 1.46
N VAL A 82 2.93 7.49 1.64
CA VAL A 82 2.61 6.38 2.55
C VAL A 82 2.17 5.17 1.73
N ILE A 83 2.74 3.99 1.92
CA ILE A 83 2.39 2.84 1.07
C ILE A 83 1.24 2.03 1.66
N GLY A 84 0.14 1.92 0.93
CA GLY A 84 -0.99 1.08 1.30
C GLY A 84 -0.72 -0.39 0.93
N LEU A 85 -0.79 -1.29 1.91
CA LEU A 85 -0.62 -2.73 1.78
C LEU A 85 -1.94 -3.46 2.04
N THR A 86 -2.08 -4.69 1.52
CA THR A 86 -3.28 -5.52 1.75
C THR A 86 -2.95 -6.73 2.64
N ALA A 87 -3.75 -6.96 3.67
CA ALA A 87 -3.74 -8.23 4.40
C ALA A 87 -4.71 -9.27 3.80
N ALA A 88 -5.70 -8.82 3.03
CA ALA A 88 -6.74 -9.67 2.46
C ALA A 88 -6.16 -10.81 1.60
N LYS A 89 -5.23 -10.48 0.69
CA LYS A 89 -4.63 -11.49 -0.21
C LYS A 89 -3.83 -12.54 0.54
N ALA A 90 -3.11 -12.15 1.60
CA ALA A 90 -2.39 -13.09 2.45
C ALA A 90 -3.34 -14.05 3.17
N VAL A 91 -4.45 -13.54 3.72
CA VAL A 91 -5.48 -14.33 4.41
C VAL A 91 -6.21 -15.26 3.44
N MET A 92 -6.74 -14.74 2.33
CA MET A 92 -7.54 -15.51 1.37
C MET A 92 -6.71 -16.62 0.68
N ALA A 93 -5.40 -16.40 0.54
CA ALA A 93 -4.49 -17.41 0.02
C ALA A 93 -4.27 -18.61 0.97
N VAL A 94 -4.69 -18.54 2.24
CA VAL A 94 -4.71 -19.71 3.15
C VAL A 94 -5.79 -20.70 2.72
N SER A 95 -6.94 -20.20 2.27
CA SER A 95 -8.01 -21.01 1.68
C SER A 95 -7.78 -21.36 0.20
N GLY A 96 -6.61 -21.05 -0.36
CA GLY A 96 -6.26 -21.35 -1.75
C GLY A 96 -6.83 -20.38 -2.78
N GLU A 97 -7.25 -19.18 -2.37
CA GLU A 97 -7.72 -18.18 -3.32
C GLU A 97 -6.56 -17.54 -4.09
N ILE A 98 -6.71 -17.49 -5.42
CA ILE A 98 -5.72 -16.94 -6.34
C ILE A 98 -5.94 -15.44 -6.58
N ASP A 99 -4.87 -14.71 -6.87
CA ASP A 99 -4.94 -13.32 -7.33
C ASP A 99 -5.26 -13.26 -8.83
N VAL A 100 -6.54 -13.32 -9.19
CA VAL A 100 -6.99 -13.35 -10.60
C VAL A 100 -6.48 -12.19 -11.45
N TYR A 101 -6.07 -11.08 -10.83
CA TYR A 101 -5.55 -9.88 -11.49
C TYR A 101 -4.04 -9.89 -11.71
N ALA A 102 -3.32 -10.94 -11.29
CA ALA A 102 -1.87 -11.02 -11.40
C ALA A 102 -1.37 -11.29 -12.83
N GLY A 103 -2.25 -11.72 -13.75
CA GLY A 103 -1.94 -11.79 -15.19
C GLY A 103 -1.05 -12.95 -15.66
N THR A 104 -0.37 -13.66 -14.77
CA THR A 104 0.36 -14.93 -15.04
C THR A 104 -0.10 -16.02 -14.09
N GLU A 105 0.15 -17.29 -14.43
CA GLU A 105 -0.18 -18.41 -13.53
C GLU A 105 0.65 -18.36 -12.24
N GLU A 106 1.94 -18.04 -12.35
CA GLU A 106 2.80 -17.89 -11.19
C GLU A 106 2.37 -16.72 -10.29
N GLY A 107 2.07 -15.56 -10.87
CA GLY A 107 1.59 -14.39 -10.13
C GLY A 107 0.25 -14.63 -9.44
N LYS A 108 -0.67 -15.35 -10.10
CA LYS A 108 -1.98 -15.72 -9.52
C LYS A 108 -1.81 -16.56 -8.24
N ASN A 109 -0.81 -17.42 -8.23
CA ASN A 109 -0.52 -18.31 -7.10
C ASN A 109 0.54 -17.76 -6.14
N GLU A 110 1.10 -16.56 -6.36
CA GLU A 110 2.22 -16.04 -5.57
C GLU A 110 1.88 -15.99 -4.08
N TRP A 111 0.69 -15.47 -3.72
CA TRP A 111 0.21 -15.38 -2.33
C TRP A 111 -0.08 -16.73 -1.69
N ILE A 112 -0.40 -17.75 -2.50
CA ILE A 112 -0.58 -19.12 -2.02
C ILE A 112 0.78 -19.72 -1.72
N ASN A 113 1.71 -19.60 -2.66
CA ASN A 113 3.04 -20.21 -2.62
C ASN A 113 4.00 -19.54 -1.64
N ASN A 114 3.77 -18.25 -1.30
CA ASN A 114 4.66 -17.46 -0.46
C ASN A 114 3.88 -16.83 0.69
N LYS A 115 4.41 -16.94 1.91
CA LYS A 115 3.85 -16.33 3.14
C LYS A 115 4.74 -15.23 3.71
N ASP A 116 5.47 -14.55 2.84
CA ASP A 116 6.42 -13.49 3.18
C ASP A 116 6.29 -12.26 2.27
N ILE A 117 5.22 -12.14 1.48
CA ILE A 117 5.06 -11.06 0.51
C ILE A 117 5.01 -9.71 1.24
N LEU A 118 4.24 -9.58 2.32
CA LEU A 118 4.20 -8.34 3.10
C LEU A 118 5.54 -8.06 3.79
N ARG A 119 6.28 -9.10 4.20
CA ARG A 119 7.64 -8.91 4.72
C ARG A 119 8.55 -8.33 3.65
N ARG A 120 8.56 -8.88 2.43
CA ARG A 120 9.36 -8.37 1.30
C ARG A 120 8.93 -6.94 0.92
N SER A 121 7.63 -6.65 0.91
CA SER A 121 7.10 -5.31 0.68
C SER A 121 7.60 -4.31 1.73
N LEU A 122 7.59 -4.67 3.02
CA LEU A 122 8.09 -3.80 4.08
C LEU A 122 9.60 -3.54 3.97
N ILE A 123 10.40 -4.54 3.58
CA ILE A 123 11.83 -4.35 3.32
C ILE A 123 12.02 -3.31 2.21
N ALA A 124 11.35 -3.50 1.06
CA ALA A 124 11.44 -2.55 -0.05
C ALA A 124 11.01 -1.13 0.35
N ILE A 125 9.96 -1.00 1.17
CA ILE A 125 9.52 0.30 1.71
C ILE A 125 10.58 0.91 2.64
N TYR A 126 11.21 0.13 3.51
CA TYR A 126 12.24 0.64 4.43
C TYR A 126 13.53 1.04 3.74
N GLU A 127 13.86 0.44 2.60
CA GLU A 127 15.01 0.79 1.78
C GLU A 127 14.78 2.08 0.96
N GLU A 128 13.51 2.48 0.77
CA GLU A 128 13.14 3.67 0.01
C GLU A 128 13.06 4.93 0.89
N LYS A 129 14.01 5.85 0.70
CA LYS A 129 14.13 7.07 1.51
C LYS A 129 12.96 8.04 1.38
N LYS A 130 12.25 8.05 0.24
CA LYS A 130 11.06 8.90 0.05
C LYS A 130 9.81 8.31 0.67
N ALA A 131 9.79 7.00 0.98
CA ALA A 131 8.66 6.38 1.64
C ALA A 131 8.59 6.86 3.10
N SER A 132 7.50 7.54 3.44
CA SER A 132 7.26 8.12 4.76
C SER A 132 6.58 7.15 5.73
N GLY A 133 6.20 5.95 5.27
CA GLY A 133 5.56 4.91 6.08
C GLY A 133 4.67 4.00 5.26
N TYR A 134 3.86 3.19 5.95
CA TYR A 134 2.91 2.27 5.34
C TYR A 134 1.62 2.16 6.17
N CYS A 135 0.58 1.61 5.56
CA CYS A 135 -0.69 1.29 6.21
C CYS A 135 -1.21 -0.06 5.69
N ILE A 136 -1.67 -0.95 6.57
CA ILE A 136 -2.22 -2.25 6.18
C ILE A 136 -3.75 -2.19 6.16
N PHE A 137 -4.34 -2.41 4.99
CA PHE A 137 -5.78 -2.52 4.80
C PHE A 137 -6.22 -4.00 4.87
N CYS A 138 -7.15 -4.37 5.74
CA CYS A 138 -7.77 -3.60 6.82
C CYS A 138 -7.74 -4.39 8.12
N TYR A 139 -8.08 -3.72 9.23
CA TYR A 139 -8.02 -4.26 10.59
C TYR A 139 -8.66 -5.66 10.73
N HIS A 140 -9.80 -5.89 10.06
CA HIS A 140 -10.52 -7.16 10.10
C HIS A 140 -9.71 -8.39 9.62
N TYR A 141 -8.76 -8.19 8.69
CA TYR A 141 -7.87 -9.26 8.25
C TYR A 141 -6.74 -9.55 9.24
N LEU A 142 -6.49 -8.64 10.17
CA LEU A 142 -5.46 -8.77 11.20
C LEU A 142 -6.05 -9.27 12.52
N PHE A 143 -7.27 -8.84 12.83
CA PHE A 143 -7.93 -9.11 14.10
C PHE A 143 -9.44 -9.27 13.91
N ASP A 144 -10.08 -10.04 14.79
CA ASP A 144 -11.52 -10.02 14.93
C ASP A 144 -12.00 -8.62 15.34
N VAL A 145 -13.05 -8.12 14.70
CA VAL A 145 -13.52 -6.74 14.87
C VAL A 145 -14.30 -6.51 16.17
N LEU A 146 -14.75 -7.58 16.84
CA LEU A 146 -15.49 -7.51 18.10
C LEU A 146 -14.60 -7.86 19.29
N THR A 147 -13.82 -8.93 19.20
CA THR A 147 -13.01 -9.45 20.31
C THR A 147 -11.58 -8.91 20.30
N GLY A 148 -11.08 -8.44 19.15
CA GLY A 148 -9.69 -8.04 18.97
C GLY A 148 -8.72 -9.23 18.93
N GLU A 149 -9.23 -10.47 18.90
CA GLU A 149 -8.39 -11.66 18.80
C GLU A 149 -7.65 -11.69 17.47
N VAL A 150 -6.45 -12.27 17.48
CA VAL A 150 -5.59 -12.39 16.30
C VAL A 150 -6.27 -13.28 15.25
N ASN A 151 -6.35 -12.79 14.00
CA ASN A 151 -6.77 -13.63 12.89
C ASN A 151 -5.73 -14.76 12.66
N PRO A 152 -6.09 -16.05 12.83
CA PRO A 152 -5.17 -17.17 12.70
C PRO A 152 -4.65 -17.34 11.26
N ASP A 153 -5.43 -16.96 10.26
CA ASP A 153 -5.04 -17.06 8.85
C ASP A 153 -3.93 -16.07 8.49
N PHE A 154 -3.79 -14.99 9.26
CA PHE A 154 -2.68 -14.04 9.11
C PHE A 154 -1.42 -14.43 9.92
N ALA A 155 -1.43 -15.53 10.67
CA ALA A 155 -0.38 -15.84 11.65
C ALA A 155 1.01 -16.02 11.02
N GLN A 156 1.11 -16.70 9.87
CA GLN A 156 2.40 -16.96 9.24
C GLN A 156 3.02 -15.69 8.64
N GLU A 157 2.20 -14.84 8.01
CA GLU A 157 2.62 -13.54 7.48
C GLU A 157 3.08 -12.62 8.63
N ARG A 158 2.29 -12.56 9.71
CA ARG A 158 2.65 -11.84 10.95
C ARG A 158 3.97 -12.30 11.54
N LYS A 159 4.19 -13.61 11.63
CA LYS A 159 5.45 -14.18 12.12
C LYS A 159 6.63 -13.74 11.25
N ASN A 160 6.46 -13.71 9.93
CA ASN A 160 7.51 -13.31 9.01
C ASN A 160 7.79 -11.80 9.06
N ILE A 161 6.76 -10.96 9.16
CA ILE A 161 6.91 -9.52 9.44
C ILE A 161 7.63 -9.29 10.77
N GLY A 162 7.27 -10.04 11.83
CA GLY A 162 7.89 -9.94 13.15
C GLY A 162 9.42 -10.10 13.16
N LYS A 163 9.96 -10.92 12.25
CA LYS A 163 11.42 -11.12 12.09
C LYS A 163 12.16 -9.84 11.71
N LEU A 164 11.49 -8.83 11.14
CA LEU A 164 12.09 -7.54 10.81
C LEU A 164 12.42 -6.72 12.07
N PHE A 165 11.70 -6.94 13.17
CA PHE A 165 11.84 -6.15 14.39
C PHE A 165 12.74 -6.82 15.44
N VAL A 166 12.97 -8.13 15.32
CA VAL A 166 13.86 -8.87 16.21
C VAL A 166 15.34 -8.68 15.86
N ASN A 167 15.65 -8.44 14.58
CA ASN A 167 17.03 -8.27 14.10
C ASN A 167 17.54 -6.82 14.15
N ASN A 168 16.74 -5.88 14.68
CA ASN A 168 17.08 -4.46 14.79
C ASN A 168 17.31 -4.01 16.26
N ASN A 169 17.42 -4.96 17.19
CA ASN A 169 17.85 -4.77 18.59
C ASN A 169 19.14 -5.56 18.85
#